data_AF-A0A850G5S1-F1
#
_entry.id   AF-A0A850G5S1-F1
#
_cell.length_a   1.000
_cell.length_b   1.000
_cell.length_c   1.000
_cell.angle_alpha   90.00
_cell.angle_beta   90.00
_cell.angle_gamma   90.00
#
_symmetry.space_group_name_H-M   'P 1'
#
loop_
_entity.id
_entity.type
_entity.pdbx_description
1 polymer ?
#
loop_
_entity_poly.entity_id
_entity_poly.type
_entity_poly.pdbx_seq_one_letter_code
_entity_poly.pdbx_strand_id
1 'polypeptide(L)'
;MTRTCIDADTWLIGTPRAVQRRRAGREARRLDPAAALTAMRRSVAMGRSSLARLGRLLVDAGLSTPGSTTSAAQLWHALERAMERGSLIVTEARPERSALGHEPRSLTTPVAAPREAPPIAALGHRLALCIVEDDGRPLPGLAVELGGDQAFSDGGGQAGFEVDRPGRHGLRLSALDEADWSRERPSPGPWPWPEEDDDAARAVFIDLGLDGRRLASPPASASAGGEAEATVELGVDLGPLNWVVLGRPILRRLVPEQLRCDDASALLVPAPWTDHAHPLAALVQACLALHEDPDRWLLIVGHASASGSAAANQTLSERRAELARVLLDGDERRFVAIARDHGSLRDVIAYLAYLGERRAWSCVCDQPPAQWRRDESEDSRALVEAFQADYNDRFDAALVLDGVCGPRTLAAIFAVLRDELARWLDKFGLSLGDIPLSRIVTAGYASTLAGRGGPADDPGAGDRLVELLLVERLPLDPEPELALVYDSRVPRRLELELPDEPNDWTTGPFTIVSDLTPEEPAAPERYRLSADDGWSCETVLPDEGVVNVNGELTIRYPELSTARRYTLVVIAEDGSESEIFADLRYGQLHRSASAPNS
;
A
#
# COMPACT_ATOMS: atom_id res chain seq x y z
N MET A 1 0.38 2.66 29.37
CA MET A 1 1.50 2.58 28.40
C MET A 1 1.82 3.96 27.84
N THR A 2 3.10 4.35 27.67
CA THR A 2 3.50 5.58 26.96
C THR A 2 3.96 5.20 25.54
N ARG A 3 3.19 5.56 24.50
CA ARG A 3 3.50 5.19 23.11
C ARG A 3 4.70 5.99 22.58
N THR A 4 5.54 5.33 21.79
CA THR A 4 6.65 5.93 21.04
C THR A 4 6.17 6.08 19.60
N CYS A 5 6.26 7.27 18.99
CA CYS A 5 6.00 7.40 17.56
C CYS A 5 7.28 7.04 16.81
N ILE A 6 7.18 6.06 15.92
CA ILE A 6 8.19 5.73 14.93
C ILE A 6 7.81 6.53 13.69
N ASP A 7 8.66 7.48 13.31
CA ASP A 7 8.74 7.88 11.90
C ASP A 7 9.69 6.85 11.27
N ALA A 8 9.16 5.99 10.40
CA ALA A 8 9.58 4.59 10.21
C ALA A 8 11.09 4.37 10.03
N ASP A 9 11.83 5.32 9.47
CA ASP A 9 13.19 5.05 9.00
C ASP A 9 14.31 5.83 9.70
N THR A 10 14.03 6.69 10.71
CA THR A 10 15.13 7.56 11.22
C THR A 10 15.05 7.97 12.69
N TRP A 11 13.88 8.12 13.31
CA TRP A 11 13.79 8.72 14.66
C TRP A 11 12.86 7.96 15.62
N LEU A 12 13.31 7.76 16.85
CA LEU A 12 12.46 7.37 17.98
C LEU A 12 12.13 8.62 18.80
N ILE A 13 10.84 8.93 18.94
CA ILE A 13 10.34 10.07 19.70
C ILE A 13 9.48 9.56 20.86
N GLY A 14 9.85 9.90 22.09
CA GLY A 14 9.05 9.52 23.26
C GLY A 14 9.63 10.05 24.56
N THR A 15 8.99 9.70 25.67
CA THR A 15 9.53 10.00 27.00
C THR A 15 10.83 9.24 27.25
N PRO A 16 11.72 9.71 28.14
CA PRO A 16 12.97 9.02 28.44
C PRO A 16 12.79 7.53 28.78
N ARG A 17 11.75 7.19 29.56
CA ARG A 17 11.42 5.81 29.92
C ARG A 17 10.95 4.98 28.71
N ALA A 18 10.11 5.54 27.84
CA ALA A 18 9.62 4.86 26.65
C ALA A 18 10.75 4.55 25.66
N VAL A 19 11.64 5.52 25.45
CA VAL A 19 12.80 5.36 24.57
C VAL A 19 13.86 4.43 25.18
N GLN A 20 14.08 4.44 26.50
CA GLN A 20 14.98 3.49 27.17
C GLN A 20 14.49 2.03 27.06
N ARG A 21 13.19 1.76 27.19
CA ARG A 21 12.65 0.39 27.07
C ARG A 21 12.86 -0.20 25.67
N ARG A 22 12.77 0.62 24.62
CA ARG A 22 13.04 0.19 23.23
C ARG A 22 14.54 0.13 22.87
N ARG A 23 15.43 0.64 23.72
CA ARG A 23 16.89 0.69 23.48
C ARG A 23 17.63 -0.60 23.84
N ALA A 24 16.95 -1.67 24.27
CA ALA A 24 17.58 -2.96 24.50
C ALA A 24 18.09 -3.53 23.16
N GLY A 25 19.32 -3.15 22.77
CA GLY A 25 20.05 -3.69 21.61
C GLY A 25 20.33 -2.76 20.42
N ARG A 26 20.17 -1.42 20.51
CA ARG A 26 20.50 -0.49 19.40
C ARG A 26 21.35 0.70 19.82
N GLU A 27 22.41 1.02 19.07
CA GLU A 27 23.14 2.29 19.23
C GLU A 27 22.33 3.47 18.66
N ALA A 28 21.60 4.17 19.54
CA ALA A 28 20.80 5.34 19.16
C ALA A 28 21.46 6.65 19.65
N ARG A 29 21.76 7.57 18.74
CA ARG A 29 22.29 8.91 19.09
C ARG A 29 21.14 9.79 19.55
N ARG A 30 21.21 10.32 20.78
CA ARG A 30 20.26 11.35 21.24
C ARG A 30 20.57 12.65 20.50
N LEU A 31 19.55 13.24 19.87
CA LEU A 31 19.65 14.56 19.29
C LEU A 31 19.50 15.63 20.37
N ASP A 32 20.20 16.76 20.21
CA ASP A 32 19.86 17.97 20.96
C ASP A 32 18.49 18.52 20.48
N PRO A 33 17.78 19.30 21.32
CA PRO A 33 16.43 19.79 21.01
C PRO A 33 16.34 20.57 19.69
N ALA A 34 17.35 21.38 19.35
CA ALA A 34 17.33 22.18 18.13
C ALA A 34 17.47 21.30 16.88
N ALA A 35 18.41 20.36 16.89
CA ALA A 35 18.57 19.38 15.81
C ALA A 35 17.31 18.52 15.63
N ALA A 36 16.70 18.09 16.74
CA ALA A 36 15.47 17.32 16.73
C ALA A 36 14.27 18.08 16.11
N LEU A 37 14.09 19.36 16.47
CA LEU A 37 13.04 20.20 15.90
C LEU A 37 13.24 20.43 14.40
N THR A 38 14.48 20.69 13.98
CA THR A 38 14.80 20.87 12.56
C THR A 38 14.51 19.59 11.76
N ALA A 39 14.86 18.42 12.29
CA ALA A 39 14.55 17.13 11.65
C ALA A 39 13.04 16.90 11.54
N MET A 40 12.26 17.16 12.60
CA MET A 40 10.80 17.01 12.57
C MET A 40 10.12 17.97 11.59
N ARG A 41 10.54 19.24 11.56
CA ARG A 41 9.99 20.22 10.60
C ARG A 41 10.24 19.80 9.17
N ARG A 42 11.44 19.28 8.88
CA ARG A 42 11.77 18.75 7.56
C ARG A 42 10.92 17.53 7.21
N SER A 43 10.73 16.59 8.14
CA SER A 43 9.85 15.42 7.93
C SER A 43 8.41 15.83 7.60
N VAL A 44 7.84 16.81 8.33
CA VAL A 44 6.51 17.35 8.04
C VAL A 44 6.45 18.06 6.68
N ALA A 45 7.47 18.84 6.32
CA ALA A 45 7.52 19.54 5.03
C ALA A 45 7.63 18.57 3.84
N MET A 46 8.24 17.40 4.03
CA MET A 46 8.37 16.34 3.02
C MET A 46 7.19 15.36 3.02
N GLY A 47 6.14 15.60 3.80
CA GLY A 47 4.97 14.72 3.89
C GLY A 47 5.21 13.38 4.61
N ARG A 48 6.40 13.14 5.17
CA ARG A 48 6.75 11.87 5.86
C ARG A 48 6.11 11.75 7.25
N SER A 49 5.74 12.89 7.84
CA SER A 49 4.99 12.95 9.09
C SER A 49 3.94 14.06 9.03
N SER A 50 2.97 14.04 9.94
CA SER A 50 1.91 15.06 10.00
C SER A 50 1.87 15.75 11.36
N LEU A 51 1.47 17.03 11.35
CA LEU A 51 1.27 17.81 12.58
C LEU A 51 0.25 17.11 13.52
N ALA A 52 -0.77 16.47 12.95
CA ALA A 52 -1.75 15.69 13.73
C ALA A 52 -1.12 14.50 14.47
N ARG A 53 -0.13 13.83 13.85
CA ARG A 53 0.61 12.72 14.47
C ARG A 53 1.48 13.21 15.64
N LEU A 54 2.19 14.34 15.44
CA LEU A 54 2.99 14.96 16.50
C LEU A 54 2.13 15.50 17.66
N GLY A 55 0.95 16.05 17.35
CA GLY A 55 -0.04 16.47 18.35
C GLY A 55 -0.52 15.32 19.22
N ARG A 56 -0.88 14.19 18.60
CA ARG A 56 -1.25 12.97 19.33
C ARG A 56 -0.13 12.47 20.23
N LEU A 57 1.13 12.52 19.78
CA LEU A 57 2.26 12.11 20.61
C LEU A 57 2.40 12.95 21.89
N LEU A 58 2.17 14.26 21.84
CA LEU A 58 2.20 15.09 23.05
C LEU A 58 1.06 14.75 24.00
N VAL A 59 -0.12 14.44 23.48
CA VAL A 59 -1.28 14.01 24.28
C VAL A 59 -1.00 12.65 24.94
N ASP A 60 -0.51 11.67 24.18
CA ASP A 60 -0.17 10.34 24.66
C ASP A 60 0.95 10.35 25.71
N ALA A 61 1.88 11.32 25.61
CA ALA A 61 2.94 11.53 26.59
C ALA A 61 2.47 12.29 27.85
N GLY A 62 1.21 12.71 27.93
CA GLY A 62 0.68 13.53 29.02
C GLY A 62 1.25 14.95 29.05
N LEU A 63 1.76 15.44 27.92
CA LEU A 63 2.42 16.76 27.79
C LEU A 63 1.49 17.84 27.23
N SER A 64 0.30 17.44 26.76
CA SER A 64 -0.73 18.30 26.19
C SER A 64 -2.11 17.71 26.49
N THR A 65 -3.15 18.53 26.61
CA THR A 65 -4.52 18.04 26.70
C THR A 65 -5.14 17.93 25.30
N PRO A 66 -6.03 16.96 25.04
CA PRO A 66 -6.74 16.86 23.77
C PRO A 66 -7.39 18.19 23.39
N GLY A 67 -7.10 18.71 22.19
CA GLY A 67 -7.66 19.96 21.68
C GLY A 67 -6.98 21.26 22.14
N SER A 68 -5.94 21.21 22.99
CA SER A 68 -5.29 22.43 23.52
C SER A 68 -4.28 23.12 22.58
N THR A 69 -3.90 22.47 21.49
CA THR A 69 -2.99 23.02 20.48
C THR A 69 -3.80 23.29 19.21
N THR A 70 -4.15 24.57 19.00
CA THR A 70 -5.02 24.99 17.90
C THR A 70 -4.25 25.45 16.66
N SER A 71 -2.93 25.65 16.75
CA SER A 71 -2.10 26.02 15.60
C SER A 71 -0.76 25.27 15.53
N ALA A 72 -0.20 25.17 14.31
CA ALA A 72 1.11 24.57 14.08
C ALA A 72 2.23 25.24 14.92
N ALA A 73 2.17 26.56 15.09
CA ALA A 73 3.12 27.31 15.89
C ALA A 73 3.08 26.90 17.38
N GLN A 74 1.87 26.73 17.94
CA GLN A 74 1.72 26.27 19.32
C GLN A 74 2.21 24.84 19.51
N LEU A 75 1.98 23.97 18.51
CA LEU A 75 2.47 22.59 18.54
C LEU A 75 4.00 22.54 18.54
N TRP A 76 4.66 23.29 17.65
CA TRP A 76 6.12 23.34 17.60
C TRP A 76 6.71 23.88 18.90
N HIS A 77 6.11 24.93 19.47
CA HIS A 77 6.57 25.48 20.74
C HIS A 77 6.35 24.50 21.91
N ALA A 78 5.29 23.70 21.89
CA ALA A 78 5.06 22.66 22.89
C ALA A 78 6.10 21.52 22.81
N LEU A 79 6.44 21.08 21.59
CA LEU A 79 7.49 20.09 21.33
C LEU A 79 8.87 20.59 21.81
N GLU A 80 9.21 21.83 21.48
CA GLU A 80 10.46 22.49 21.91
C GLU A 80 10.59 22.50 23.44
N ARG A 81 9.58 23.03 24.14
CA ARG A 81 9.58 23.05 25.62
C ARG A 81 9.59 21.67 26.24
N ALA A 82 8.98 20.67 25.60
CA ALA A 82 9.02 19.30 26.07
C ALA A 82 10.43 18.68 25.96
N MET A 83 11.15 18.99 24.88
CA MET A 83 12.53 18.54 24.67
C MET A 83 13.54 19.26 25.57
N GLU A 84 13.40 20.58 25.74
CA GLU A 84 14.23 21.38 26.66
C GLU A 84 14.11 20.90 28.10
N ARG A 85 12.89 20.53 28.53
CA ARG A 85 12.62 19.97 29.87
C ARG A 85 13.03 18.49 30.01
N GLY A 86 13.49 17.87 28.93
CA GLY A 86 13.83 16.45 28.89
C GLY A 86 12.62 15.50 29.08
N SER A 87 11.40 16.02 29.04
CA SER A 87 10.16 15.22 29.10
C SER A 87 9.91 14.48 27.79
N LEU A 88 10.47 14.98 26.69
CA LEU A 88 10.53 14.33 25.39
C LEU A 88 11.99 14.19 24.96
N ILE A 89 12.37 13.03 24.44
CA ILE A 89 13.67 12.82 23.82
C ILE A 89 13.51 12.25 22.42
N VAL A 90 14.42 12.65 21.55
CA VAL A 90 14.46 12.24 20.15
C VAL A 90 15.80 11.58 19.90
N THR A 91 15.76 10.39 19.36
CA THR A 91 16.99 9.63 19.10
C THR A 91 17.01 9.14 17.67
N GLU A 92 18.12 9.38 16.98
CA GLU A 92 18.42 8.85 15.66
C GLU A 92 18.61 7.34 15.77
N ALA A 93 17.79 6.57 15.05
CA ALA A 93 18.03 5.16 14.83
C ALA A 93 18.98 5.06 13.63
N ARG A 94 20.23 4.67 13.85
CA ARG A 94 21.10 4.29 12.73
C ARG A 94 20.67 2.90 12.25
N PRO A 95 20.51 2.67 10.94
CA PRO A 95 20.38 1.32 10.42
C PRO A 95 21.71 0.60 10.66
N GLU A 96 21.72 -0.38 11.58
CA GLU A 96 22.83 -1.32 11.65
C GLU A 96 22.76 -2.24 10.42
N ARG A 97 23.84 -2.30 9.64
CA ARG A 97 24.08 -3.42 8.74
C ARG A 97 24.24 -4.66 9.62
N SER A 98 23.21 -5.51 9.62
CA SER A 98 23.16 -6.74 10.41
C SER A 98 24.37 -7.63 10.10
N ALA A 99 25.25 -7.76 11.08
CA ALA A 99 26.18 -8.86 11.19
C ALA A 99 26.05 -9.42 12.61
N LEU A 100 25.72 -10.71 12.67
CA LEU A 100 25.76 -11.63 13.82
C LEU A 100 24.48 -11.77 14.65
N GLY A 101 23.97 -13.00 14.61
CA GLY A 101 22.96 -13.52 15.54
C GLY A 101 23.56 -13.98 16.87
N HIS A 102 22.71 -14.14 17.86
CA HIS A 102 23.02 -14.85 19.10
C HIS A 102 21.83 -15.63 19.66
N GLU A 103 22.17 -16.80 20.19
CA GLU A 103 21.35 -17.81 20.87
C GLU A 103 20.63 -17.31 22.13
N PRO A 104 19.54 -17.99 22.57
CA PRO A 104 18.82 -17.65 23.78
C PRO A 104 19.54 -18.11 25.05
N ARG A 105 19.76 -17.18 25.99
CA ARG A 105 20.19 -17.47 27.36
C ARG A 105 18.98 -17.65 28.28
N SER A 106 18.91 -18.81 28.94
CA SER A 106 17.96 -19.13 30.00
C SER A 106 18.33 -18.41 31.30
N LEU A 107 17.38 -17.72 31.93
CA LEU A 107 17.49 -17.17 33.28
C LEU A 107 16.42 -17.82 34.16
N THR A 108 16.85 -18.72 35.05
CA THR A 108 16.05 -19.23 36.16
C THR A 108 16.18 -18.30 37.37
N THR A 109 15.04 -17.84 37.89
CA THR A 109 14.93 -17.15 39.19
C THR A 109 14.07 -18.03 40.11
N PRO A 110 14.36 -18.13 41.44
CA PRO A 110 13.71 -19.12 42.30
C PRO A 110 12.27 -18.71 42.64
N VAL A 111 11.37 -19.68 42.52
CA VAL A 111 9.97 -19.58 42.96
C VAL A 111 9.92 -19.61 44.49
N ALA A 112 9.33 -18.58 45.09
CA ALA A 112 9.01 -18.55 46.52
C ALA A 112 7.84 -19.50 46.82
N ALA A 113 7.93 -20.22 47.94
CA ALA A 113 6.93 -21.20 48.36
C ALA A 113 5.54 -20.57 48.59
N PRO A 114 4.44 -21.30 48.32
CA PRO A 114 3.09 -20.77 48.46
C PRO A 114 2.75 -20.56 49.93
N ARG A 115 2.21 -19.37 50.24
CA ARG A 115 1.54 -19.10 51.52
C ARG A 115 0.12 -19.66 51.46
N GLU A 116 -0.23 -20.54 52.39
CA GLU A 116 -1.59 -21.05 52.55
C GLU A 116 -2.56 -19.89 52.88
N ALA A 117 -3.57 -19.74 52.03
CA ALA A 117 -4.70 -18.83 52.27
C ALA A 117 -5.73 -19.51 53.20
N PRO A 118 -6.44 -18.75 54.05
CA PRO A 118 -7.44 -19.31 54.95
C PRO A 118 -8.66 -19.84 54.17
N PRO A 119 -9.39 -20.83 54.73
CA PRO A 119 -10.53 -21.44 54.06
C PRO A 119 -11.69 -20.44 54.02
N ILE A 120 -11.99 -19.92 52.83
CA ILE A 120 -13.19 -19.14 52.58
C ILE A 120 -14.34 -20.13 52.44
N ALA A 121 -15.34 -19.97 53.32
CA ALA A 121 -16.58 -20.75 53.27
C ALA A 121 -17.31 -20.54 51.93
N ALA A 122 -17.87 -21.62 51.41
CA ALA A 122 -18.52 -21.75 50.10
C ALA A 122 -19.58 -20.66 49.81
N LEU A 123 -19.14 -19.58 49.18
CA LEU A 123 -19.95 -18.77 48.28
C LEU A 123 -19.59 -19.25 46.88
N GLY A 124 -20.57 -19.62 46.07
CA GLY A 124 -20.34 -20.05 44.68
C GLY A 124 -19.40 -19.07 43.98
N HIS A 125 -18.31 -19.57 43.42
CA HIS A 125 -17.32 -18.72 42.78
C HIS A 125 -17.92 -18.20 41.48
N ARG A 126 -18.31 -16.92 41.47
CA ARG A 126 -18.72 -16.25 40.23
C ARG A 126 -17.48 -15.94 39.42
N LEU A 127 -17.39 -16.53 38.24
CA LEU A 127 -16.40 -16.21 37.22
C LEU A 127 -17.01 -15.21 36.25
N ALA A 128 -16.30 -14.12 35.97
CA ALA A 128 -16.62 -13.24 34.86
C ALA A 128 -15.59 -13.41 33.75
N LEU A 129 -16.06 -13.70 32.53
CA LEU A 129 -15.27 -13.68 31.31
C LEU A 129 -15.60 -12.40 30.54
N CYS A 130 -14.59 -11.57 30.27
CA CYS A 130 -14.72 -10.44 29.35
C CYS A 130 -14.13 -10.84 28.01
N ILE A 131 -14.94 -10.83 26.96
CA ILE A 131 -14.56 -11.20 25.60
C ILE A 131 -14.40 -9.94 24.79
N VAL A 132 -13.18 -9.72 24.33
CA VAL A 132 -12.81 -8.54 23.55
C VAL A 132 -12.05 -8.93 22.28
N GLU A 133 -12.11 -8.07 21.27
CA GLU A 133 -11.19 -8.08 20.14
C GLU A 133 -9.79 -7.63 20.59
N ASP A 134 -8.79 -7.84 19.74
CA ASP A 134 -7.41 -7.44 19.99
C ASP A 134 -7.20 -5.92 20.10
N ASP A 135 -8.11 -5.11 19.55
CA ASP A 135 -8.17 -3.66 19.78
C ASP A 135 -8.90 -3.25 21.07
N GLY A 136 -9.37 -4.23 21.86
CA GLY A 136 -10.07 -4.06 23.13
C GLY A 136 -11.57 -3.85 23.00
N ARG A 137 -12.14 -3.93 21.79
CA ARG A 137 -13.58 -3.80 21.59
C ARG A 137 -14.34 -5.00 22.18
N PRO A 138 -15.38 -4.80 23.00
CA PRO A 138 -16.19 -5.91 23.50
C PRO A 138 -16.98 -6.60 22.40
N LEU A 139 -17.05 -7.94 22.49
CA LEU A 139 -17.82 -8.78 21.57
C LEU A 139 -19.10 -9.26 22.23
N PRO A 140 -20.25 -8.61 22.00
CA PRO A 140 -21.54 -9.03 22.54
C PRO A 140 -22.15 -10.20 21.76
N GLY A 141 -23.02 -10.96 22.42
CA GLY A 141 -23.81 -12.04 21.81
C GLY A 141 -23.00 -13.28 21.47
N LEU A 142 -21.76 -13.42 21.93
CA LEU A 142 -21.00 -14.64 21.76
C LEU A 142 -21.51 -15.70 22.75
N ALA A 143 -21.82 -16.90 22.27
CA ALA A 143 -22.11 -18.01 23.16
C ALA A 143 -20.80 -18.56 23.72
N VAL A 144 -20.76 -18.74 25.02
CA VAL A 144 -19.58 -19.15 25.75
C VAL A 144 -19.99 -20.30 26.64
N GLU A 145 -19.41 -21.46 26.41
CA GLU A 145 -19.60 -22.64 27.24
C GLU A 145 -18.36 -22.83 28.12
N LEU A 146 -18.56 -23.00 29.42
CA LEU A 146 -17.50 -23.20 30.39
C LEU A 146 -17.86 -24.37 31.29
N GLY A 147 -17.15 -25.49 31.16
CA GLY A 147 -17.41 -26.68 31.99
C GLY A 147 -18.81 -27.28 31.83
N GLY A 148 -19.48 -27.04 30.69
CA GLY A 148 -20.85 -27.50 30.40
C GLY A 148 -21.94 -26.46 30.65
N ASP A 149 -21.62 -25.35 31.33
CA ASP A 149 -22.55 -24.23 31.49
C ASP A 149 -22.41 -23.24 30.33
N GLN A 150 -23.52 -22.76 29.80
CA GLN A 150 -23.54 -21.81 28.68
C GLN A 150 -24.01 -20.42 29.14
N ALA A 151 -23.27 -19.39 28.75
CA ALA A 151 -23.65 -17.98 28.91
C ALA A 151 -23.45 -17.22 27.60
N PHE A 152 -24.06 -16.05 27.49
CA PHE A 152 -23.88 -15.14 26.36
C PHE A 152 -23.17 -13.89 26.82
N SER A 153 -22.21 -13.40 26.03
CA SER A 153 -21.59 -12.12 26.31
C SER A 153 -22.59 -10.97 26.15
N ASP A 154 -22.63 -10.04 27.09
CA ASP A 154 -23.51 -8.88 27.07
C ASP A 154 -22.97 -7.75 26.17
N GLY A 155 -23.63 -6.58 26.18
CA GLY A 155 -23.20 -5.40 25.42
C GLY A 155 -21.78 -4.89 25.75
N GLY A 156 -21.23 -5.25 26.91
CA GLY A 156 -19.87 -4.99 27.35
C GLY A 156 -18.92 -6.17 27.15
N GLY A 157 -19.34 -7.22 26.44
CA GLY A 157 -18.55 -8.42 26.18
C GLY A 157 -18.45 -9.36 27.39
N GLN A 158 -19.23 -9.14 28.45
CA GLN A 158 -19.13 -9.92 29.68
C GLN A 158 -20.06 -11.14 29.67
N ALA A 159 -19.53 -12.31 29.99
CA ALA A 159 -20.27 -13.55 30.22
C ALA A 159 -19.98 -14.05 31.64
N GLY A 160 -21.03 -14.23 32.45
CA GLY A 160 -20.91 -14.66 33.84
C GLY A 160 -21.23 -16.15 34.01
N PHE A 161 -20.44 -16.84 34.83
CA PHE A 161 -20.61 -18.25 35.16
C PHE A 161 -20.61 -18.45 36.68
N GLU A 162 -21.45 -19.36 37.16
CA GLU A 162 -21.37 -19.85 38.55
C GLU A 162 -20.67 -21.19 38.53
N VAL A 163 -19.47 -21.26 39.10
CA VAL A 163 -18.65 -22.47 39.02
C VAL A 163 -18.43 -23.06 40.40
N ASP A 164 -18.80 -24.33 40.54
CA ASP A 164 -18.77 -25.05 41.82
C ASP A 164 -17.37 -25.21 42.39
N ARG A 165 -16.32 -25.19 41.55
CA ARG A 165 -14.93 -25.37 41.97
C ARG A 165 -13.94 -24.55 41.13
N PRO A 166 -12.96 -23.88 41.77
CA PRO A 166 -11.81 -23.33 41.06
C PRO A 166 -11.00 -24.47 40.43
N GLY A 167 -10.50 -24.26 39.21
CA GLY A 167 -9.73 -25.27 38.50
C GLY A 167 -9.63 -25.01 37.00
N ARG A 168 -9.08 -25.99 36.30
CA ARG A 168 -8.92 -25.98 34.85
C ARG A 168 -10.26 -26.33 34.20
N HIS A 169 -10.86 -25.37 33.53
CA HIS A 169 -12.14 -25.55 32.84
C HIS A 169 -11.91 -25.61 31.33
N GLY A 170 -12.73 -26.38 30.62
CA GLY A 170 -12.82 -26.30 29.17
C GLY A 170 -13.68 -25.09 28.83
N LEU A 171 -13.09 -24.07 28.21
CA LEU A 171 -13.82 -23.00 27.54
C LEU A 171 -14.18 -23.48 26.14
N ARG A 172 -15.38 -23.19 25.65
CA ARG A 172 -15.81 -23.36 24.26
C ARG A 172 -16.53 -22.08 23.85
N LEU A 173 -16.23 -21.60 22.65
CA LEU A 173 -16.82 -20.39 22.08
C LEU A 173 -17.63 -20.82 20.86
N SER A 174 -18.88 -20.41 20.79
CA SER A 174 -19.75 -20.64 19.64
C SER A 174 -20.27 -19.29 19.18
N ALA A 175 -20.01 -18.93 17.93
CA ALA A 175 -20.62 -17.74 17.36
C ALA A 175 -22.13 -17.98 17.24
N LEU A 176 -22.95 -17.17 17.92
CA LEU A 176 -24.36 -17.08 17.56
C LEU A 176 -24.45 -16.45 16.18
N ASP A 177 -25.22 -17.13 15.33
CA ASP A 177 -25.82 -16.75 14.05
C ASP A 177 -25.28 -15.50 13.33
N GLU A 178 -25.11 -15.63 12.01
CA GLU A 178 -24.40 -14.71 11.10
C GLU A 178 -24.69 -13.19 11.24
N ALA A 179 -25.76 -12.78 11.92
CA ALA A 179 -26.39 -11.47 11.81
C ALA A 179 -25.69 -10.25 12.46
N ASP A 180 -24.72 -10.40 13.38
CA ASP A 180 -24.31 -9.24 14.22
C ASP A 180 -22.82 -8.81 14.17
N TRP A 181 -21.95 -9.52 13.44
CA TRP A 181 -20.53 -9.12 13.27
C TRP A 181 -20.31 -7.91 12.34
N SER A 182 -21.29 -7.56 11.50
CA SER A 182 -21.16 -6.58 10.43
C SER A 182 -21.66 -5.17 10.75
N ARG A 183 -22.31 -4.95 11.91
CA ARG A 183 -22.84 -3.62 12.25
C ARG A 183 -21.70 -2.74 12.74
N GLU A 184 -21.42 -1.65 12.02
CA GLU A 184 -20.69 -0.49 12.53
C GLU A 184 -21.38 0.03 13.80
N ARG A 185 -20.99 -0.52 14.95
CA ARG A 185 -21.47 -0.06 16.25
C ARG A 185 -20.62 1.13 16.72
N PRO A 186 -21.20 2.05 17.50
CA PRO A 186 -20.56 3.30 17.91
C PRO A 186 -19.19 3.07 18.54
N SER A 187 -18.28 4.02 18.31
CA SER A 187 -16.93 4.01 18.87
C SER A 187 -16.98 3.73 20.37
N PRO A 188 -16.25 2.72 20.87
CA PRO A 188 -16.24 2.42 22.28
C PRO A 188 -15.63 3.61 23.05
N GLY A 189 -16.23 3.95 24.18
CA GLY A 189 -15.55 4.75 25.19
C GLY A 189 -14.30 4.00 25.69
N PRO A 190 -13.28 4.70 26.24
CA PRO A 190 -12.07 4.06 26.71
C PRO A 190 -12.40 3.04 27.80
N TRP A 191 -12.16 1.76 27.51
CA TRP A 191 -12.29 0.69 28.50
C TRP A 191 -10.99 0.60 29.29
N PRO A 192 -11.03 0.54 30.64
CA PRO A 192 -9.84 0.38 31.44
C PRO A 192 -9.28 -1.04 31.27
N TRP A 193 -8.32 -1.22 30.36
CA TRP A 193 -7.47 -2.41 30.38
C TRP A 193 -6.98 -2.62 31.82
N PRO A 194 -6.98 -3.86 32.35
CA PRO A 194 -6.45 -4.11 33.69
C PRO A 194 -5.05 -3.50 33.78
N GLU A 195 -4.85 -2.62 34.76
CA GLU A 195 -3.52 -2.07 35.02
C GLU A 195 -2.58 -3.22 35.41
N GLU A 196 -1.30 -3.16 35.01
CA GLU A 196 -0.31 -4.25 35.14
C GLU A 196 -0.16 -4.84 36.56
N ASP A 197 -0.72 -4.20 37.59
CA ASP A 197 -0.65 -4.59 39.01
C ASP A 197 -1.89 -5.34 39.53
N ASP A 198 -2.91 -5.62 38.71
CA ASP A 198 -4.07 -6.39 39.16
C ASP A 198 -3.81 -7.91 39.04
N ASP A 199 -3.13 -8.48 40.04
CA ASP A 199 -2.78 -9.91 40.16
C ASP A 199 -4.00 -10.86 40.01
N ALA A 200 -5.23 -10.33 40.09
CA ALA A 200 -6.48 -11.07 39.92
C ALA A 200 -6.95 -11.21 38.47
N ALA A 201 -6.43 -10.41 37.53
CA ALA A 201 -6.85 -10.41 36.13
C ALA A 201 -5.93 -11.27 35.27
N ARG A 202 -6.48 -12.27 34.57
CA ARG A 202 -5.74 -13.10 33.60
C ARG A 202 -6.25 -12.85 32.19
N ALA A 203 -5.34 -12.68 31.22
CA ALA A 203 -5.69 -12.56 29.80
C ALA A 203 -5.27 -13.81 29.02
N VAL A 204 -6.18 -14.32 28.20
CA VAL A 204 -5.99 -15.45 27.29
C VAL A 204 -6.19 -14.97 25.87
N PHE A 205 -5.18 -15.11 25.04
CA PHE A 205 -5.23 -14.73 23.63
C PHE A 205 -5.63 -15.93 22.76
N ILE A 206 -6.55 -15.71 21.84
CA ILE A 206 -7.08 -16.70 20.91
C ILE A 206 -7.03 -16.11 19.50
N ASP A 207 -6.09 -16.54 18.68
CA ASP A 207 -6.10 -16.21 17.25
C ASP A 207 -7.10 -17.09 16.51
N LEU A 208 -8.00 -16.47 15.76
CA LEU A 208 -9.00 -17.14 14.94
C LEU A 208 -8.47 -17.38 13.52
N GLY A 209 -8.57 -18.62 13.03
CA GLY A 209 -8.34 -18.96 11.62
C GLY A 209 -9.45 -18.44 10.69
N LEU A 210 -9.23 -18.44 9.37
CA LEU A 210 -10.25 -18.09 8.37
C LEU A 210 -11.45 -19.06 8.37
N ASP A 211 -11.19 -20.32 8.66
CA ASP A 211 -12.18 -21.41 8.78
C ASP A 211 -12.86 -21.45 10.17
N GLY A 212 -12.52 -20.52 11.06
CA GLY A 212 -12.96 -20.53 12.45
C GLY A 212 -12.36 -21.67 13.29
N ARG A 213 -11.47 -22.51 12.75
CA ARG A 213 -10.81 -23.56 13.52
C ARG A 213 -9.45 -23.06 13.99
N ARG A 214 -9.09 -23.44 15.21
CA ARG A 214 -7.87 -22.97 15.87
C ARG A 214 -6.63 -23.74 15.42
N LEU A 215 -5.50 -23.02 15.36
CA LEU A 215 -4.12 -23.52 15.24
C LEU A 215 -3.55 -24.06 16.58
N ALA A 216 -4.22 -25.03 17.21
CA ALA A 216 -3.60 -25.84 18.26
C ALA A 216 -3.91 -27.33 18.02
N SER A 217 -2.90 -28.14 17.67
CA SER A 217 -3.02 -29.62 17.52
C SER A 217 -3.12 -30.34 18.90
N PRO A 218 -3.61 -31.61 19.04
CA PRO A 218 -4.26 -32.60 18.12
C PRO A 218 -5.53 -33.32 18.75
N PRO A 219 -6.06 -34.49 18.29
CA PRO A 219 -6.01 -35.19 17.01
C PRO A 219 -7.37 -35.27 16.27
N ALA A 220 -7.29 -35.79 15.03
CA ALA A 220 -8.35 -35.87 14.03
C ALA A 220 -9.48 -36.86 14.38
N SER A 221 -10.70 -36.34 14.54
CA SER A 221 -11.94 -36.96 14.05
C SER A 221 -13.11 -35.97 14.15
N ALA A 222 -13.47 -35.31 13.05
CA ALA A 222 -14.73 -34.59 12.96
C ALA A 222 -15.35 -34.77 11.57
N SER A 223 -16.59 -35.27 11.55
CA SER A 223 -17.40 -35.58 10.38
C SER A 223 -17.92 -34.33 9.67
N ALA A 224 -17.94 -34.35 8.34
CA ALA A 224 -18.48 -33.29 7.49
C ALA A 224 -20.02 -33.23 7.56
N GLY A 225 -20.59 -32.07 7.91
CA GLY A 225 -22.02 -31.82 7.76
C GLY A 225 -22.70 -30.80 8.69
N GLY A 226 -22.01 -30.22 9.69
CA GLY A 226 -22.58 -29.20 10.58
C GLY A 226 -22.11 -27.79 10.24
N GLU A 227 -22.97 -26.79 10.47
CA GLU A 227 -22.60 -25.36 10.51
C GLU A 227 -21.27 -25.18 11.27
N ALA A 228 -20.38 -24.35 10.74
CA ALA A 228 -19.01 -24.24 11.22
C ALA A 228 -18.96 -23.62 12.63
N GLU A 229 -19.18 -24.44 13.65
CA GLU A 229 -19.02 -24.07 15.05
C GLU A 229 -17.53 -24.12 15.40
N ALA A 230 -16.93 -22.93 15.48
CA ALA A 230 -15.54 -22.68 15.86
C ALA A 230 -15.24 -23.07 17.32
N THR A 231 -15.17 -24.37 17.62
CA THR A 231 -14.94 -24.83 19.00
C THR A 231 -13.46 -24.73 19.37
N VAL A 232 -13.14 -23.78 20.24
CA VAL A 232 -11.81 -23.64 20.85
C VAL A 232 -11.86 -24.21 22.27
N GLU A 233 -11.31 -25.40 22.50
CA GLU A 233 -11.11 -25.91 23.85
C GLU A 233 -9.81 -25.35 24.46
N LEU A 234 -9.95 -24.70 25.61
CA LEU A 234 -8.84 -24.17 26.37
C LEU A 234 -8.88 -24.72 27.78
N GLY A 235 -7.86 -25.48 28.18
CA GLY A 235 -7.64 -25.80 29.58
C GLY A 235 -6.88 -24.67 30.26
N VAL A 236 -7.61 -23.70 30.84
CA VAL A 236 -7.03 -22.54 31.54
C VAL A 236 -7.48 -22.49 33.00
N ASP A 237 -6.56 -22.10 33.89
CA ASP A 237 -6.88 -21.80 35.28
C ASP A 237 -7.46 -20.38 35.35
N LEU A 238 -8.77 -20.28 35.59
CA LEU A 238 -9.50 -19.01 35.59
C LEU A 238 -9.48 -18.35 36.99
N GLY A 239 -9.18 -17.04 37.01
CA GLY A 239 -9.36 -16.18 38.18
C GLY A 239 -10.79 -15.59 38.24
N PRO A 240 -11.13 -14.75 39.22
CA PRO A 240 -12.47 -14.15 39.31
C PRO A 240 -12.83 -13.25 38.12
N LEU A 241 -11.82 -12.63 37.49
CA LEU A 241 -11.96 -11.85 36.27
C LEU A 241 -10.96 -12.37 35.22
N ASN A 242 -11.46 -12.81 34.07
CA ASN A 242 -10.59 -13.23 32.97
C ASN A 242 -10.97 -12.51 31.70
N TRP A 243 -9.95 -12.25 30.88
CA TRP A 243 -10.04 -11.63 29.59
C TRP A 243 -9.77 -12.68 28.53
N VAL A 244 -10.69 -12.82 27.58
CA VAL A 244 -10.50 -13.62 26.38
C VAL A 244 -10.37 -12.63 25.23
N VAL A 245 -9.15 -12.53 24.69
CA VAL A 245 -8.83 -11.64 23.57
C VAL A 245 -8.88 -12.45 22.29
N LEU A 246 -9.86 -12.16 21.42
CA LEU A 246 -9.99 -12.80 20.12
C LEU A 246 -9.20 -11.99 19.09
N GLY A 247 -8.07 -12.55 18.64
CA GLY A 247 -7.31 -12.06 17.50
C GLY A 247 -8.05 -12.40 16.21
N ARG A 248 -8.71 -11.42 15.61
CA ARG A 248 -9.30 -11.59 14.28
C ARG A 248 -8.20 -11.39 13.24
N PRO A 249 -8.16 -12.20 12.19
CA PRO A 249 -7.28 -11.93 11.08
C PRO A 249 -7.66 -10.59 10.45
N ILE A 250 -6.66 -9.77 10.17
CA ILE A 250 -6.88 -8.51 9.47
C ILE A 250 -6.61 -8.76 8.00
N LEU A 251 -7.64 -8.52 7.18
CA LEU A 251 -7.56 -8.57 5.74
C LEU A 251 -7.56 -7.13 5.24
N ARG A 252 -6.39 -6.64 4.84
CA ARG A 252 -6.29 -5.30 4.25
C ARG A 252 -6.47 -5.41 2.75
N ARG A 253 -7.48 -4.74 2.26
CA ARG A 253 -7.80 -4.62 0.85
C ARG A 253 -7.11 -3.38 0.30
N LEU A 254 -6.31 -3.56 -0.74
CA LEU A 254 -5.80 -2.43 -1.53
C LEU A 254 -6.90 -2.01 -2.51
N VAL A 255 -7.13 -0.70 -2.64
CA VAL A 255 -8.25 -0.11 -3.37
C VAL A 255 -8.44 -0.77 -4.75
N PRO A 256 -9.51 -1.56 -4.95
CA PRO A 256 -9.68 -2.45 -6.10
C PRO A 256 -9.90 -1.71 -7.41
N GLU A 257 -10.32 -0.44 -7.37
CA GLU A 257 -10.59 0.38 -8.55
C GLU A 257 -9.36 0.61 -9.43
N GLN A 258 -8.14 0.42 -8.89
CA GLN A 258 -6.89 0.78 -9.57
C GLN A 258 -6.26 -0.35 -10.40
N LEU A 259 -6.65 -1.61 -10.17
CA LEU A 259 -6.10 -2.77 -10.87
C LEU A 259 -7.16 -3.36 -11.78
N ARG A 260 -7.45 -2.69 -12.89
CA ARG A 260 -8.45 -3.12 -13.87
C ARG A 260 -7.82 -3.54 -15.21
N CYS A 261 -8.47 -4.46 -15.91
CA CYS A 261 -8.12 -4.95 -17.25
C CYS A 261 -9.29 -4.76 -18.24
N ASP A 262 -9.03 -4.84 -19.56
CA ASP A 262 -10.14 -5.09 -20.51
C ASP A 262 -10.79 -6.45 -20.25
N ASP A 263 -12.07 -6.57 -20.59
CA ASP A 263 -12.96 -7.70 -20.28
C ASP A 263 -12.36 -9.07 -20.62
N ALA A 264 -11.64 -9.13 -21.74
CA ALA A 264 -11.03 -10.35 -22.27
C ALA A 264 -9.52 -10.40 -22.06
N SER A 265 -8.95 -9.44 -21.33
CA SER A 265 -7.51 -9.29 -21.17
C SER A 265 -7.06 -9.63 -19.75
N ALA A 266 -5.86 -10.20 -19.64
CA ALA A 266 -5.11 -10.41 -18.41
C ALA A 266 -4.04 -9.34 -18.18
N LEU A 267 -3.82 -8.42 -19.13
CA LEU A 267 -2.80 -7.39 -19.01
C LEU A 267 -3.18 -6.36 -17.94
N LEU A 268 -2.24 -6.06 -17.04
CA LEU A 268 -2.38 -5.09 -15.97
C LEU A 268 -1.62 -3.83 -16.35
N VAL A 269 -2.30 -2.94 -17.07
CA VAL A 269 -1.71 -1.71 -17.59
C VAL A 269 -2.61 -0.50 -17.33
N PRO A 270 -2.03 0.70 -17.11
CA PRO A 270 -2.80 1.93 -16.98
C PRO A 270 -3.55 2.23 -18.28
N ALA A 271 -4.81 2.63 -18.15
CA ALA A 271 -5.75 2.67 -19.26
C ALA A 271 -7.08 3.34 -18.87
N PRO A 272 -8.00 3.65 -19.80
CA PRO A 272 -9.22 4.43 -19.50
C PRO A 272 -10.21 3.67 -18.61
N TRP A 273 -9.96 2.39 -18.33
CA TRP A 273 -10.72 1.61 -17.36
C TRP A 273 -10.23 1.78 -15.92
N THR A 274 -9.06 2.40 -15.72
CA THR A 274 -8.57 2.83 -14.40
C THR A 274 -8.91 4.31 -14.22
N ASP A 275 -9.33 4.72 -13.01
CA ASP A 275 -9.64 6.12 -12.67
C ASP A 275 -8.36 6.99 -12.54
N HIS A 276 -7.43 6.84 -13.50
CA HIS A 276 -6.16 7.54 -13.67
C HIS A 276 -4.99 7.15 -12.75
N ALA A 277 -5.14 6.17 -11.86
CA ALA A 277 -4.02 5.67 -11.07
C ALA A 277 -3.28 4.53 -11.77
N HIS A 278 -1.95 4.60 -11.82
CA HIS A 278 -1.13 3.53 -12.39
C HIS A 278 -1.31 2.23 -11.57
N PRO A 279 -1.57 1.06 -12.19
CA PRO A 279 -1.73 -0.21 -11.47
C PRO A 279 -0.55 -0.58 -10.58
N LEU A 280 0.65 -0.06 -10.85
CA LEU A 280 1.83 -0.27 -10.03
C LEU A 280 1.68 0.33 -8.62
N ALA A 281 0.82 1.33 -8.40
CA ALA A 281 0.61 1.94 -7.08
C ALA A 281 0.21 0.88 -6.03
N ALA A 282 -0.74 0.03 -6.41
CA ALA A 282 -1.23 -1.05 -5.57
C ALA A 282 -0.14 -2.12 -5.32
N LEU A 283 0.64 -2.46 -6.34
CA LEU A 283 1.76 -3.41 -6.19
C LEU A 283 2.88 -2.84 -5.30
N VAL A 284 3.21 -1.56 -5.44
CA VAL A 284 4.19 -0.87 -4.60
C VAL A 284 3.70 -0.85 -3.15
N GLN A 285 2.44 -0.49 -2.90
CA GLN A 285 1.90 -0.52 -1.55
C GLN A 285 1.90 -1.92 -0.93
N ALA A 286 1.58 -2.95 -1.72
CA ALA A 286 1.68 -4.34 -1.28
C ALA A 286 3.12 -4.73 -0.91
N CYS A 287 4.10 -4.32 -1.73
CA CYS A 287 5.52 -4.55 -1.48
C CYS A 287 6.00 -3.84 -0.20
N LEU A 288 5.59 -2.58 0.01
CA LEU A 288 5.89 -1.83 1.23
C LEU A 288 5.33 -2.56 2.46
N ALA A 289 4.07 -2.97 2.40
CA ALA A 289 3.42 -3.65 3.52
C ALA A 289 4.03 -5.01 3.86
N LEU A 290 4.51 -5.76 2.86
CA LEU A 290 5.24 -7.02 3.05
C LEU A 290 6.64 -6.79 3.61
N HIS A 291 7.31 -5.70 3.22
CA HIS A 291 8.62 -5.36 3.74
C HIS A 291 8.56 -4.90 5.21
N GLU A 292 7.57 -4.06 5.55
CA GLU A 292 7.34 -3.59 6.92
C GLU A 292 7.03 -4.73 7.90
N ASP A 293 6.36 -5.78 7.43
CA ASP A 293 5.95 -6.93 8.23
C ASP A 293 6.07 -8.23 7.42
N PRO A 294 7.23 -8.90 7.49
CA PRO A 294 7.52 -10.13 6.72
C PRO A 294 6.66 -11.35 7.10
N ASP A 295 5.88 -11.26 8.18
CA ASP A 295 4.94 -12.31 8.59
C ASP A 295 3.57 -12.19 7.88
N ARG A 296 3.34 -11.08 7.16
CA ARG A 296 2.17 -10.92 6.30
C ARG A 296 2.27 -11.78 5.06
N TRP A 297 1.10 -12.16 4.57
CA TRP A 297 0.94 -12.75 3.25
C TRP A 297 0.23 -11.79 2.32
N LEU A 298 0.60 -11.83 1.05
CA LEU A 298 -0.10 -11.15 -0.02
C LEU A 298 -0.84 -12.17 -0.86
N LEU A 299 -2.17 -12.11 -0.83
CA LEU A 299 -3.02 -12.86 -1.73
C LEU A 299 -3.43 -11.96 -2.90
N ILE A 300 -3.03 -12.36 -4.10
CA ILE A 300 -3.40 -11.72 -5.36
C ILE A 300 -4.55 -12.51 -5.96
N VAL A 301 -5.73 -11.89 -6.04
CA VAL A 301 -6.93 -12.52 -6.59
C VAL A 301 -7.29 -11.88 -7.91
N GLY A 302 -7.29 -12.65 -8.98
CA GLY A 302 -7.83 -12.18 -10.26
C GLY A 302 -9.31 -12.51 -10.33
N HIS A 303 -10.08 -11.59 -10.89
CA HIS A 303 -11.51 -11.76 -11.13
C HIS A 303 -11.77 -11.74 -12.63
N ALA A 304 -12.78 -12.45 -13.09
CA ALA A 304 -13.23 -12.44 -14.48
C ALA A 304 -14.75 -12.27 -14.56
N SER A 305 -15.23 -11.85 -15.72
CA SER A 305 -16.67 -11.68 -15.91
C SER A 305 -17.43 -12.98 -15.75
N ALA A 306 -18.65 -12.90 -15.25
CA ALA A 306 -19.55 -14.05 -15.29
C ALA A 306 -20.16 -14.30 -16.67
N SER A 307 -19.96 -13.37 -17.62
CA SER A 307 -20.29 -13.60 -19.01
C SER A 307 -19.35 -14.66 -19.61
N GLY A 308 -19.88 -15.58 -20.42
CA GLY A 308 -19.10 -16.68 -21.00
C GLY A 308 -19.16 -17.98 -20.19
N SER A 309 -18.21 -18.89 -20.45
CA SER A 309 -18.17 -20.18 -19.77
C SER A 309 -17.38 -20.09 -18.46
N ALA A 310 -17.85 -20.76 -17.41
CA ALA A 310 -17.18 -20.77 -16.09
C ALA A 310 -15.70 -21.18 -16.18
N ALA A 311 -15.36 -22.16 -17.03
CA ALA A 311 -13.98 -22.60 -17.22
C ALA A 311 -13.09 -21.53 -17.88
N ALA A 312 -13.61 -20.82 -18.89
CA ALA A 312 -12.89 -19.71 -19.53
C ALA A 312 -12.67 -18.57 -18.54
N ASN A 313 -13.67 -18.26 -17.73
CA ASN A 313 -13.59 -17.19 -16.73
C ASN A 313 -12.64 -17.54 -15.59
N GLN A 314 -12.62 -18.79 -15.15
CA GLN A 314 -11.63 -19.29 -14.20
C GLN A 314 -10.21 -19.22 -14.76
N THR A 315 -10.03 -19.60 -16.03
CA THR A 315 -8.71 -19.48 -16.68
C THR A 315 -8.28 -18.01 -16.75
N LEU A 316 -9.16 -17.10 -17.17
CA LEU A 316 -8.83 -15.68 -17.28
C LEU A 316 -8.52 -15.05 -15.91
N SER A 317 -9.29 -15.40 -14.88
CA SER A 317 -9.12 -14.89 -13.52
C SER A 317 -7.77 -15.34 -12.93
N GLU A 318 -7.38 -16.60 -13.13
CA GLU A 318 -6.05 -17.11 -12.76
C GLU A 318 -4.93 -16.36 -13.48
N ARG A 319 -5.09 -16.12 -14.80
CA ARG A 319 -4.07 -15.44 -15.61
C ARG A 319 -3.89 -13.97 -15.22
N ARG A 320 -4.96 -13.28 -14.82
CA ARG A 320 -4.90 -11.93 -14.25
C ARG A 320 -4.09 -11.88 -12.96
N ALA A 321 -4.35 -12.80 -12.03
CA ALA A 321 -3.58 -12.90 -10.78
C ALA A 321 -2.11 -13.24 -11.05
N GLU A 322 -1.88 -14.20 -11.95
CA GLU A 322 -0.54 -14.67 -12.30
C GLU A 322 0.29 -13.56 -12.96
N LEU A 323 -0.29 -12.71 -13.81
CA LEU A 323 0.45 -11.64 -14.48
C LEU A 323 1.00 -10.61 -13.48
N ALA A 324 0.24 -10.26 -12.43
CA ALA A 324 0.73 -9.42 -11.34
C ALA A 324 1.92 -10.06 -10.61
N ARG A 325 1.81 -11.37 -10.30
CA ARG A 325 2.88 -12.14 -9.65
C ARG A 325 4.14 -12.20 -10.49
N VAL A 326 3.99 -12.49 -11.78
CA VAL A 326 5.08 -12.57 -12.76
C VAL A 326 5.83 -11.23 -12.87
N LEU A 327 5.11 -10.11 -12.80
CA LEU A 327 5.73 -8.78 -12.77
C LEU A 327 6.59 -8.57 -11.52
N LEU A 328 6.20 -9.10 -10.36
CA LEU A 328 7.02 -9.07 -9.15
C LEU A 328 8.23 -10.01 -9.26
N ASP A 329 8.03 -11.22 -9.79
CA ASP A 329 9.08 -12.24 -9.98
C ASP A 329 10.15 -11.86 -11.00
N GLY A 330 9.84 -10.98 -11.94
CA GLY A 330 10.76 -10.67 -13.04
C GLY A 330 10.79 -11.73 -14.14
N ASP A 331 9.76 -12.58 -14.25
CA ASP A 331 9.69 -13.63 -15.28
C ASP A 331 9.12 -13.10 -16.61
N GLU A 332 9.97 -12.44 -17.38
CA GLU A 332 9.64 -11.88 -18.70
C GLU A 332 9.02 -12.92 -19.65
N ARG A 333 9.55 -14.14 -19.67
CA ARG A 333 9.09 -15.18 -20.60
C ARG A 333 7.67 -15.58 -20.28
N ARG A 334 7.36 -15.74 -19.00
CA ARG A 334 6.00 -16.06 -18.55
C ARG A 334 5.06 -14.90 -18.82
N PHE A 335 5.50 -13.65 -18.60
CA PHE A 335 4.71 -12.46 -18.92
C PHE A 335 4.31 -12.44 -20.39
N VAL A 336 5.28 -12.60 -21.30
CA VAL A 336 5.05 -12.58 -22.75
C VAL A 336 4.11 -13.71 -23.17
N ALA A 337 4.23 -14.90 -22.59
CA ALA A 337 3.33 -16.02 -22.88
C ALA A 337 1.88 -15.70 -22.48
N ILE A 338 1.67 -15.20 -21.26
CA ILE A 338 0.33 -14.83 -20.78
C ILE A 338 -0.23 -13.65 -21.59
N ALA A 339 0.56 -12.62 -21.84
CA ALA A 339 0.17 -11.45 -22.63
C ALA A 339 -0.22 -11.81 -24.07
N ARG A 340 0.47 -12.78 -24.68
CA ARG A 340 0.12 -13.26 -26.03
C ARG A 340 -1.17 -14.07 -26.03
N ASP A 341 -1.35 -14.94 -25.05
CA ASP A 341 -2.47 -15.91 -25.04
C ASP A 341 -3.75 -15.30 -24.44
N HIS A 342 -3.61 -14.31 -23.56
CA HIS A 342 -4.70 -13.70 -22.78
C HIS A 342 -4.63 -12.17 -22.71
N GLY A 343 -3.75 -11.48 -23.43
CA GLY A 343 -3.74 -10.02 -23.51
C GLY A 343 -4.60 -9.49 -24.65
N SER A 344 -4.84 -8.19 -24.64
CA SER A 344 -5.50 -7.49 -25.74
C SER A 344 -4.58 -6.42 -26.34
N LEU A 345 -4.63 -6.24 -27.67
CA LEU A 345 -3.96 -5.11 -28.32
C LEU A 345 -4.49 -3.77 -27.79
N ARG A 346 -5.77 -3.71 -27.41
CA ARG A 346 -6.38 -2.52 -26.82
C ARG A 346 -5.70 -2.10 -25.52
N ASP A 347 -5.35 -3.06 -24.66
CA ASP A 347 -4.57 -2.82 -23.43
C ASP A 347 -3.20 -2.29 -23.74
N VAL A 348 -2.51 -2.92 -24.69
CA VAL A 348 -1.19 -2.45 -25.14
C VAL A 348 -1.28 -1.00 -25.61
N ILE A 349 -2.21 -0.69 -26.51
CA ILE A 349 -2.34 0.67 -27.05
C ILE A 349 -2.74 1.68 -25.98
N ALA A 350 -3.63 1.32 -25.05
CA ALA A 350 -3.97 2.17 -23.92
C ALA A 350 -2.73 2.47 -23.04
N TYR A 351 -1.87 1.47 -22.82
CA TYR A 351 -0.60 1.67 -22.11
C TYR A 351 0.36 2.57 -22.89
N LEU A 352 0.50 2.37 -24.20
CA LEU A 352 1.36 3.22 -25.04
C LEU A 352 0.88 4.67 -25.03
N ALA A 353 -0.44 4.88 -25.11
CA ALA A 353 -1.02 6.21 -24.95
C ALA A 353 -0.65 6.79 -23.58
N TYR A 354 -0.84 6.05 -22.48
CA TYR A 354 -0.42 6.47 -21.14
C TYR A 354 1.06 6.88 -21.10
N LEU A 355 1.96 6.09 -21.71
CA LEU A 355 3.38 6.43 -21.79
C LEU A 355 3.62 7.74 -22.55
N GLY A 356 2.87 7.98 -23.63
CA GLY A 356 2.90 9.24 -24.36
C GLY A 356 2.46 10.44 -23.52
N GLU A 357 1.36 10.30 -22.77
CA GLU A 357 0.78 11.39 -21.99
C GLU A 357 1.53 11.67 -20.67
N ARG A 358 2.02 10.62 -20.00
CA ARG A 358 2.52 10.70 -18.62
C ARG A 358 4.02 10.43 -18.49
N ARG A 359 4.69 9.93 -19.54
CA ARG A 359 6.09 9.48 -19.50
C ARG A 359 6.97 10.01 -20.61
N ALA A 360 6.50 11.03 -21.32
CA ALA A 360 7.25 11.66 -22.38
C ALA A 360 7.60 10.74 -23.56
N TRP A 361 6.89 9.63 -23.75
CA TRP A 361 7.11 8.83 -24.94
C TRP A 361 6.48 9.52 -26.15
N SER A 362 7.01 9.24 -27.33
CA SER A 362 6.52 9.75 -28.61
C SER A 362 5.27 9.02 -29.11
N CYS A 363 4.92 7.87 -28.52
CA CYS A 363 3.70 7.12 -28.82
C CYS A 363 2.47 7.85 -28.24
N VAL A 364 2.16 9.01 -28.81
CA VAL A 364 1.02 9.86 -28.45
C VAL A 364 -0.18 9.50 -29.32
N CYS A 365 -1.34 9.36 -28.69
CA CYS A 365 -2.61 9.26 -29.39
C CYS A 365 -3.53 10.45 -29.08
N ASP A 366 -4.22 10.94 -30.11
CA ASP A 366 -5.25 11.98 -29.98
C ASP A 366 -6.66 11.40 -29.78
N GLN A 367 -6.87 10.11 -30.05
CA GLN A 367 -8.16 9.43 -29.83
C GLN A 367 -8.25 8.80 -28.43
N PRO A 368 -9.40 8.94 -27.73
CA PRO A 368 -9.56 8.37 -26.42
C PRO A 368 -9.46 6.83 -26.46
N PRO A 369 -8.65 6.21 -25.58
CA PRO A 369 -8.44 4.76 -25.47
C PRO A 369 -9.73 3.90 -25.43
N ALA A 370 -10.86 4.44 -24.97
CA ALA A 370 -12.14 3.75 -24.93
C ALA A 370 -12.72 3.42 -26.32
N GLN A 371 -12.34 4.15 -27.37
CA GLN A 371 -12.90 3.98 -28.73
C GLN A 371 -12.13 3.00 -29.61
N TRP A 372 -11.05 2.42 -29.08
CA TRP A 372 -10.17 1.54 -29.85
C TRP A 372 -10.81 0.20 -30.17
N ARG A 373 -10.61 -0.24 -31.40
CA ARG A 373 -10.96 -1.58 -31.85
C ARG A 373 -9.94 -2.59 -31.31
N ARG A 374 -10.35 -3.85 -31.22
CA ARG A 374 -9.47 -4.96 -30.85
C ARG A 374 -8.49 -5.35 -31.96
N ASP A 375 -8.82 -4.99 -33.19
CA ASP A 375 -8.05 -5.33 -34.38
C ASP A 375 -6.98 -4.26 -34.68
N GLU A 376 -5.91 -4.67 -35.35
CA GLU A 376 -4.86 -3.77 -35.82
C GLU A 376 -5.41 -2.72 -36.81
N SER A 377 -5.03 -1.47 -36.58
CA SER A 377 -5.23 -0.32 -37.47
C SER A 377 -3.89 0.35 -37.80
N GLU A 378 -3.88 1.21 -38.82
CA GLU A 378 -2.71 2.04 -39.16
C GLU A 378 -2.25 2.88 -37.95
N ASP A 379 -3.19 3.49 -37.22
CA ASP A 379 -2.91 4.26 -35.99
C ASP A 379 -2.27 3.39 -34.90
N SER A 380 -2.77 2.16 -34.69
CA SER A 380 -2.20 1.25 -33.68
C SER A 380 -0.77 0.83 -34.05
N ARG A 381 -0.50 0.63 -35.34
CA ARG A 381 0.84 0.28 -35.83
C ARG A 381 1.81 1.43 -35.67
N ALA A 382 1.39 2.65 -35.99
CA ALA A 382 2.21 3.84 -35.80
C ALA A 382 2.59 4.06 -34.32
N LEU A 383 1.65 3.84 -33.39
CA LEU A 383 1.94 3.90 -31.95
C LEU A 383 2.95 2.84 -31.50
N VAL A 384 2.77 1.60 -31.96
CA VAL A 384 3.70 0.51 -31.63
C VAL A 384 5.09 0.80 -32.21
N GLU A 385 5.18 1.30 -33.44
CA GLU A 385 6.44 1.67 -34.08
C GLU A 385 7.15 2.81 -33.32
N ALA A 386 6.40 3.84 -32.92
CA ALA A 386 6.91 4.94 -32.11
C ALA A 386 7.45 4.45 -30.75
N PHE A 387 6.73 3.54 -30.08
CA PHE A 387 7.19 2.89 -28.86
C PHE A 387 8.46 2.06 -29.08
N GLN A 388 8.51 1.25 -30.14
CA GLN A 388 9.70 0.44 -30.46
C GLN A 388 10.93 1.33 -30.66
N ALA A 389 10.77 2.48 -31.33
CA ALA A 389 11.85 3.44 -31.55
C ALA A 389 12.34 4.06 -30.22
N ASP A 390 11.43 4.56 -29.38
CA ASP A 390 11.80 5.15 -28.09
C ASP A 390 12.37 4.11 -27.12
N TYR A 391 11.87 2.88 -27.16
CA TYR A 391 12.42 1.79 -26.36
C TYR A 391 13.87 1.48 -26.77
N ASN A 392 14.15 1.40 -28.08
CA ASN A 392 15.51 1.20 -28.58
C ASN A 392 16.47 2.30 -28.12
N ASP A 393 16.04 3.56 -28.17
CA ASP A 393 16.83 4.70 -27.72
C ASP A 393 17.07 4.66 -26.20
N ARG A 394 16.01 4.50 -25.40
CA ARG A 394 16.09 4.59 -23.93
C ARG A 394 16.78 3.39 -23.27
N PHE A 395 16.65 2.20 -23.86
CA PHE A 395 17.14 0.95 -23.30
C PHE A 395 18.32 0.36 -24.10
N ASP A 396 18.90 1.10 -25.05
CA ASP A 396 19.98 0.64 -25.95
C ASP A 396 19.65 -0.73 -26.58
N ALA A 397 18.42 -0.83 -27.10
CA ALA A 397 17.86 -2.06 -27.65
C ALA A 397 17.79 -2.03 -29.19
N ALA A 398 17.49 -3.20 -29.78
CA ALA A 398 17.43 -3.38 -31.23
C ALA A 398 16.15 -4.12 -31.66
N LEU A 399 14.99 -3.59 -31.26
CA LEU A 399 13.69 -3.96 -31.80
C LEU A 399 13.59 -3.54 -33.28
N VAL A 400 12.86 -4.34 -34.05
CA VAL A 400 12.49 -3.97 -35.42
C VAL A 400 11.37 -2.95 -35.33
N LEU A 401 11.47 -1.85 -36.07
CA LEU A 401 10.46 -0.78 -36.13
C LEU A 401 9.42 -1.14 -37.20
N ASP A 402 8.57 -2.13 -36.91
CA ASP A 402 7.56 -2.63 -37.87
C ASP A 402 6.11 -2.30 -37.48
N GLY A 403 5.92 -1.73 -36.29
CA GLY A 403 4.61 -1.44 -35.72
C GLY A 403 3.84 -2.70 -35.30
N VAL A 404 4.49 -3.87 -35.26
CA VAL A 404 3.85 -5.14 -34.90
C VAL A 404 4.02 -5.40 -33.41
N CYS A 405 2.91 -5.61 -32.70
CA CYS A 405 2.93 -5.99 -31.28
C CYS A 405 3.22 -7.49 -31.12
N GLY A 406 4.44 -7.90 -31.48
CA GLY A 406 4.91 -9.28 -31.32
C GLY A 406 5.52 -9.58 -29.94
N PRO A 407 6.01 -10.81 -29.72
CA PRO A 407 6.63 -11.22 -28.45
C PRO A 407 7.78 -10.31 -27.98
N ARG A 408 8.57 -9.75 -28.91
CA ARG A 408 9.66 -8.82 -28.57
C ARG A 408 9.15 -7.47 -28.08
N THR A 409 8.06 -6.97 -28.67
CA THR A 409 7.39 -5.74 -28.22
C THR A 409 6.75 -5.94 -26.84
N LEU A 410 6.14 -7.11 -26.59
CA LEU A 410 5.59 -7.45 -25.27
C LEU A 410 6.68 -7.58 -24.19
N ALA A 411 7.85 -8.14 -24.54
CA ALA A 411 9.01 -8.17 -23.64
C ALA A 411 9.52 -6.76 -23.32
N ALA A 412 9.52 -5.85 -24.30
CA ALA A 412 9.87 -4.46 -24.09
C ALA A 412 8.88 -3.75 -23.16
N ILE A 413 7.57 -3.97 -23.32
CA ILE A 413 6.54 -3.47 -22.39
C ILE A 413 6.79 -3.97 -20.97
N PHE A 414 7.10 -5.26 -20.81
CA PHE A 414 7.46 -5.82 -19.52
C PHE A 414 8.67 -5.12 -18.89
N ALA A 415 9.72 -4.88 -19.67
CA ALA A 415 10.92 -4.19 -19.21
C ALA A 415 10.62 -2.76 -18.72
N VAL A 416 9.75 -2.02 -19.42
CA VAL A 416 9.33 -0.67 -18.99
C VAL A 416 8.54 -0.74 -17.68
N LEU A 417 7.53 -1.62 -17.58
CA LEU A 417 6.75 -1.78 -16.34
C LEU A 417 7.64 -2.18 -15.15
N ARG A 418 8.64 -3.04 -15.37
CA ARG A 418 9.61 -3.46 -14.35
C ARG A 418 10.51 -2.32 -13.91
N ASP A 419 11.00 -1.53 -14.86
CA ASP A 419 11.81 -0.35 -14.58
C ASP A 419 11.02 0.72 -13.82
N GLU A 420 9.76 0.99 -14.20
CA GLU A 420 8.86 1.88 -13.44
C GLU A 420 8.64 1.36 -12.01
N LEU A 421 8.31 0.07 -11.84
CA LEU A 421 8.13 -0.54 -10.53
C LEU A 421 9.39 -0.43 -9.65
N ALA A 422 10.57 -0.72 -10.22
CA ALA A 422 11.84 -0.65 -9.51
C ALA A 422 12.16 0.78 -9.06
N ARG A 423 11.99 1.78 -9.94
CA ARG A 423 12.18 3.20 -9.61
C ARG A 423 11.20 3.68 -8.54
N TRP A 424 9.97 3.17 -8.52
CA TRP A 424 9.00 3.55 -7.50
C TRP A 424 9.41 2.99 -6.13
N LEU A 425 9.81 1.72 -6.06
CA LEU A 425 10.29 1.10 -4.83
C LEU A 425 11.56 1.78 -4.29
N ASP A 426 12.49 2.17 -5.17
CA ASP A 426 13.73 2.85 -4.79
C ASP A 426 13.47 4.17 -4.04
N LYS A 427 12.40 4.90 -4.37
CA LYS A 427 11.98 6.12 -3.65
C LYS A 427 11.64 5.86 -2.18
N PHE A 428 11.21 4.64 -1.87
CA PHE A 428 10.95 4.17 -0.51
C PHE A 428 12.14 3.42 0.09
N GLY A 429 13.31 3.44 -0.58
CA GLY A 429 14.51 2.75 -0.13
C GLY A 429 14.43 1.23 -0.27
N LEU A 430 13.55 0.71 -1.13
CA LEU A 430 13.36 -0.71 -1.38
C LEU A 430 13.82 -1.11 -2.77
N SER A 431 14.31 -2.34 -2.88
CA SER A 431 14.51 -3.02 -4.15
C SER A 431 13.54 -4.20 -4.27
N LEU A 432 13.34 -4.68 -5.49
CA LEU A 432 12.54 -5.89 -5.74
C LEU A 432 13.13 -7.14 -5.07
N GLY A 433 14.44 -7.15 -4.77
CA GLY A 433 15.09 -8.22 -4.03
C GLY A 433 14.75 -8.26 -2.53
N ASP A 434 14.21 -7.15 -1.99
CA ASP A 434 13.82 -7.06 -0.58
C ASP A 434 12.41 -7.59 -0.31
N ILE A 435 11.68 -7.95 -1.37
CA ILE A 435 10.29 -8.39 -1.28
C ILE A 435 10.25 -9.90 -1.01
N PRO A 436 9.55 -10.37 0.04
CA PRO A 436 9.47 -11.79 0.36
C PRO A 436 8.52 -12.51 -0.60
N LEU A 437 8.98 -12.82 -1.81
CA LEU A 437 8.18 -13.42 -2.88
C LEU A 437 7.52 -14.76 -2.47
N SER A 438 8.11 -15.50 -1.52
CA SER A 438 7.53 -16.72 -0.94
C SER A 438 6.27 -16.49 -0.10
N ARG A 439 5.95 -15.23 0.23
CA ARG A 439 4.74 -14.81 0.94
C ARG A 439 3.62 -14.35 0.00
N ILE A 440 3.80 -14.50 -1.30
CA ILE A 440 2.84 -14.07 -2.30
C ILE A 440 2.16 -15.30 -2.90
N VAL A 441 0.83 -15.34 -2.78
CA VAL A 441 -0.02 -16.41 -3.30
C VAL A 441 -0.97 -15.80 -4.33
N THR A 442 -1.26 -16.55 -5.39
CA THR A 442 -2.18 -16.15 -6.45
C THR A 442 -3.37 -17.06 -6.50
N ALA A 443 -4.56 -16.52 -6.75
CA ALA A 443 -5.75 -17.32 -6.99
C ALA A 443 -6.66 -16.66 -8.03
N GLY A 444 -7.38 -17.47 -8.79
CA GLY A 444 -8.44 -16.99 -9.68
C GLY A 444 -9.81 -17.19 -9.06
N TYR A 445 -10.68 -16.19 -9.17
CA TYR A 445 -12.05 -16.25 -8.66
C TYR A 445 -13.06 -15.90 -9.75
N ALA A 446 -13.62 -16.94 -10.39
CA ALA A 446 -14.59 -16.77 -11.49
C ALA A 446 -16.03 -16.45 -11.05
N SER A 447 -16.35 -16.49 -9.75
CA SER A 447 -17.71 -16.20 -9.31
C SER A 447 -17.96 -14.69 -9.28
N THR A 448 -19.18 -14.27 -9.62
CA THR A 448 -19.61 -12.87 -9.59
C THR A 448 -19.36 -12.25 -8.21
N LEU A 449 -18.60 -11.16 -8.16
CA LEU A 449 -18.58 -10.23 -7.01
C LEU A 449 -19.87 -9.38 -6.92
N ALA A 450 -20.76 -9.48 -7.90
CA ALA A 450 -22.02 -8.74 -7.97
C ALA A 450 -22.81 -8.85 -6.65
N GLY A 451 -22.96 -7.72 -5.96
CA GLY A 451 -23.70 -7.61 -4.69
C GLY A 451 -22.84 -7.56 -3.42
N ARG A 452 -21.51 -7.64 -3.49
CA ARG A 452 -20.63 -7.69 -2.30
C ARG A 452 -19.81 -6.43 -2.03
N GLY A 453 -20.41 -5.26 -2.28
CA GLY A 453 -19.81 -3.97 -1.90
C GLY A 453 -18.83 -3.37 -2.89
N GLY A 454 -18.88 -3.79 -4.17
CA GLY A 454 -18.39 -2.93 -5.25
C GLY A 454 -19.34 -1.74 -5.45
N PRO A 455 -18.89 -0.65 -6.10
CA PRO A 455 -19.75 0.50 -6.39
C PRO A 455 -21.06 0.03 -7.04
N ALA A 456 -22.18 0.38 -6.43
CA ALA A 456 -23.51 -0.16 -6.74
C ALA A 456 -23.99 0.08 -8.18
N ASP A 457 -23.30 0.93 -8.94
CA ASP A 457 -23.75 1.46 -10.22
C ASP A 457 -23.13 0.77 -11.44
N ASP A 458 -22.16 -0.15 -11.28
CA ASP A 458 -21.63 -0.96 -12.38
C ASP A 458 -21.57 -2.45 -12.01
N PRO A 459 -22.61 -3.25 -12.33
CA PRO A 459 -22.62 -4.68 -12.08
C PRO A 459 -21.51 -5.44 -12.83
N GLY A 460 -20.80 -4.82 -13.77
CA GLY A 460 -19.62 -5.35 -14.46
C GLY A 460 -18.27 -4.84 -13.94
N ALA A 461 -18.23 -3.93 -12.97
CA ALA A 461 -16.95 -3.41 -12.44
C ALA A 461 -16.18 -4.47 -11.63
N GLY A 462 -16.91 -5.40 -10.97
CA GLY A 462 -16.32 -6.53 -10.23
C GLY A 462 -15.64 -7.57 -11.13
N ASP A 463 -15.93 -7.55 -12.43
CA ASP A 463 -15.63 -8.62 -13.38
C ASP A 463 -14.29 -8.43 -14.12
N ARG A 464 -13.56 -7.34 -13.79
CA ARG A 464 -12.41 -6.84 -14.57
C ARG A 464 -11.23 -6.45 -13.70
N LEU A 465 -11.11 -6.99 -12.49
CA LEU A 465 -10.14 -6.50 -11.51
C LEU A 465 -9.17 -7.58 -11.03
N VAL A 466 -8.01 -7.10 -10.56
CA VAL A 466 -7.10 -7.85 -9.70
C VAL A 466 -7.15 -7.22 -8.32
N GLU A 467 -7.45 -8.01 -7.31
CA GLU A 467 -7.50 -7.60 -5.92
C GLU A 467 -6.21 -8.01 -5.21
N LEU A 468 -5.66 -7.10 -4.41
CA LEU A 468 -4.51 -7.38 -3.56
C LEU A 468 -4.96 -7.36 -2.10
N LEU A 469 -4.85 -8.51 -1.45
CA LEU A 469 -5.29 -8.74 -0.08
C LEU A 469 -4.07 -9.04 0.79
N LEU A 470 -3.75 -8.14 1.72
CA LEU A 470 -2.75 -8.40 2.74
C LEU A 470 -3.41 -9.11 3.91
N VAL A 471 -2.95 -10.32 4.18
CA VAL A 471 -3.48 -11.19 5.24
C VAL A 471 -2.50 -11.16 6.40
N GLU A 472 -2.93 -10.59 7.52
CA GLU A 472 -2.14 -10.56 8.76
C GLU A 472 -2.39 -11.83 9.59
N ARG A 473 -1.31 -12.39 10.15
CA ARG A 473 -1.35 -13.46 11.18
C ARG A 473 -2.04 -14.76 10.78
N LEU A 474 -2.15 -15.04 9.49
CA LEU A 474 -2.59 -16.34 8.99
C LEU A 474 -1.56 -16.88 8.02
N PRO A 475 -1.03 -18.10 8.24
CA PRO A 475 -0.38 -18.81 7.15
C PRO A 475 -1.44 -19.03 6.07
N LEU A 476 -1.17 -18.54 4.86
CA LEU A 476 -1.96 -18.94 3.70
C LEU A 476 -1.43 -20.26 3.19
N ASP A 477 -2.34 -21.19 2.94
CA ASP A 477 -2.04 -22.33 2.09
C ASP A 477 -1.73 -21.84 0.66
N PRO A 478 -0.90 -22.58 -0.09
CA PRO A 478 -0.62 -22.24 -1.49
C PRO A 478 -1.87 -22.22 -2.38
N GLU A 479 -2.93 -22.91 -1.97
CA GLU A 479 -4.23 -22.94 -2.63
C GLU A 479 -5.31 -22.49 -1.63
N PRO A 480 -5.46 -21.17 -1.38
CA PRO A 480 -6.39 -20.68 -0.38
C PRO A 480 -7.84 -20.90 -0.82
N GLU A 481 -8.67 -21.41 0.08
CA GLU A 481 -10.12 -21.49 -0.14
C GLU A 481 -10.71 -20.07 -0.14
N LEU A 482 -10.82 -19.46 -1.33
CA LEU A 482 -11.29 -18.08 -1.48
C LEU A 482 -12.68 -17.83 -0.89
N ALA A 483 -13.55 -18.86 -0.87
CA ALA A 483 -14.83 -18.78 -0.17
C ALA A 483 -14.64 -18.41 1.31
N LEU A 484 -13.65 -18.97 2.00
CA LEU A 484 -13.35 -18.60 3.38
C LEU A 484 -12.79 -17.17 3.51
N VAL A 485 -12.12 -16.64 2.49
CA VAL A 485 -11.61 -15.26 2.51
C VAL A 485 -12.76 -14.25 2.32
N TYR A 486 -13.66 -14.53 1.39
CA TYR A 486 -14.73 -13.61 0.99
C TYR A 486 -16.04 -13.77 1.76
N ASP A 487 -16.42 -14.99 2.12
CA ASP A 487 -17.67 -15.31 2.83
C ASP A 487 -17.51 -15.18 4.34
N SER A 488 -16.29 -15.36 4.85
CA SER A 488 -16.06 -15.25 6.28
C SER A 488 -16.30 -13.82 6.75
N ARG A 489 -17.13 -13.71 7.78
CA ARG A 489 -17.31 -12.47 8.55
C ARG A 489 -16.24 -12.31 9.63
N VAL A 490 -15.36 -13.30 9.79
CA VAL A 490 -14.30 -13.32 10.81
C VAL A 490 -13.20 -12.29 10.51
N PRO A 491 -12.72 -12.08 9.28
CA PRO A 491 -11.69 -11.08 9.05
C PRO A 491 -12.19 -9.66 9.21
N ARG A 492 -11.37 -8.78 9.79
CA ARG A 492 -11.59 -7.33 9.73
C ARG A 492 -11.08 -6.81 8.40
N ARG A 493 -11.94 -6.13 7.64
CA ARG A 493 -11.58 -5.50 6.36
C ARG A 493 -11.14 -4.06 6.58
N LEU A 494 -9.98 -3.70 6.06
CA LEU A 494 -9.44 -2.35 6.09
C LEU A 494 -9.00 -1.97 4.68
N GLU A 495 -9.36 -0.77 4.23
CA GLU A 495 -8.83 -0.22 2.99
C GLU A 495 -7.48 0.46 3.25
N LEU A 496 -6.56 0.30 2.32
CA LEU A 496 -5.25 0.96 2.37
C LEU A 496 -5.17 2.08 1.35
N GLU A 497 -4.73 3.24 1.80
CA GLU A 497 -4.34 4.33 0.93
C GLU A 497 -3.16 3.89 0.06
N LEU A 498 -3.20 4.33 -1.21
CA LEU A 498 -2.19 4.00 -2.19
C LEU A 498 -1.22 5.18 -2.33
N PRO A 499 0.08 4.90 -2.57
CA PRO A 499 1.06 5.96 -2.75
C PRO A 499 0.75 6.74 -4.03
N ASP A 500 1.01 8.05 -3.97
CA ASP A 500 0.95 8.89 -5.15
C ASP A 500 1.99 8.47 -6.17
N GLU A 501 1.62 8.58 -7.44
CA GLU A 501 2.55 8.39 -8.55
C GLU A 501 3.68 9.44 -8.45
N PRO A 502 4.95 9.07 -8.67
CA PRO A 502 6.05 10.01 -8.54
C PRO A 502 5.97 11.20 -9.50
N ASN A 503 5.99 12.42 -8.95
CA ASN A 503 5.87 13.67 -9.73
C ASN A 503 7.02 13.90 -10.72
N ASP A 504 8.22 13.40 -10.43
CA ASP A 504 9.39 13.47 -11.32
C ASP A 504 9.25 12.59 -12.57
N TRP A 505 8.21 11.75 -12.64
CA TRP A 505 7.87 11.05 -13.87
C TRP A 505 6.90 11.84 -14.74
N THR A 506 6.17 12.80 -14.15
CA THR A 506 5.21 13.66 -14.84
C THR A 506 5.80 15.01 -15.21
N THR A 507 7.09 15.25 -14.90
CA THR A 507 7.84 16.42 -15.37
C THR A 507 9.19 15.99 -15.95
N GLY A 508 9.72 16.75 -16.90
CA GLY A 508 11.03 16.49 -17.48
C GLY A 508 11.71 17.73 -18.05
N PRO A 509 13.04 17.70 -18.23
CA PRO A 509 13.76 18.81 -18.83
C PRO A 509 13.54 18.85 -20.35
N PHE A 510 13.25 20.01 -20.90
CA PHE A 510 13.23 20.24 -22.34
C PHE A 510 14.32 21.24 -22.72
N THR A 511 14.91 21.06 -23.89
CA THR A 511 16.06 21.83 -24.33
C THR A 511 15.90 22.16 -25.80
N ILE A 512 16.01 23.44 -26.13
CA ILE A 512 15.98 23.95 -27.50
C ILE A 512 17.37 24.45 -27.83
N VAL A 513 17.92 23.94 -28.93
CA VAL A 513 19.15 24.47 -29.51
C VAL A 513 18.75 25.54 -30.52
N SER A 514 19.24 26.76 -30.33
CA SER A 514 19.05 27.87 -31.27
C SER A 514 20.19 27.87 -32.28
N ASP A 515 19.88 28.18 -33.54
CA ASP A 515 20.86 28.37 -34.62
C ASP A 515 21.71 29.65 -34.44
N LEU A 516 21.40 30.49 -33.45
CA LEU A 516 22.18 31.68 -33.13
C LEU A 516 23.57 31.30 -32.60
N THR A 517 24.60 31.80 -33.28
CA THR A 517 25.99 31.68 -32.81
C THR A 517 26.35 32.84 -31.88
N PRO A 518 27.19 32.63 -30.85
CA PRO A 518 27.63 33.68 -29.92
C PRO A 518 28.36 34.87 -30.57
N GLU A 519 28.81 34.70 -31.82
CA GLU A 519 29.69 35.64 -32.52
C GLU A 519 28.93 36.66 -33.37
N GLU A 520 27.64 36.43 -33.65
CA GLU A 520 26.78 37.42 -34.30
C GLU A 520 26.01 38.21 -33.25
N PRO A 521 26.15 39.56 -33.16
CA PRO A 521 25.32 40.39 -32.30
C PRO A 521 23.92 40.49 -32.92
N ALA A 522 23.18 39.39 -32.90
CA ALA A 522 21.75 39.41 -33.15
C ALA A 522 21.09 40.22 -32.03
N ALA A 523 20.05 40.97 -32.41
CA ALA A 523 19.14 41.53 -31.45
C ALA A 523 18.66 40.45 -30.45
N PRO A 524 18.46 40.78 -29.17
CA PRO A 524 17.98 39.80 -28.20
C PRO A 524 16.63 39.24 -28.64
N GLU A 525 16.61 37.94 -28.96
CA GLU A 525 15.38 37.24 -29.31
C GLU A 525 14.66 36.79 -28.04
N ARG A 526 13.35 37.03 -28.00
CA ARG A 526 12.49 36.59 -26.89
C ARG A 526 11.74 35.34 -27.33
N TYR A 527 11.85 34.29 -26.54
CA TYR A 527 11.11 33.05 -26.74
C TYR A 527 10.01 32.96 -25.70
N ARG A 528 8.79 32.59 -26.10
CA ARG A 528 7.70 32.30 -25.18
C ARG A 528 7.26 30.86 -25.38
N LEU A 529 7.43 30.05 -24.34
CA LEU A 529 6.85 28.72 -24.26
C LEU A 529 5.57 28.81 -23.44
N SER A 530 4.44 28.46 -24.05
CA SER A 530 3.13 28.44 -23.40
C SER A 530 2.58 27.03 -23.36
N ALA A 531 1.80 26.71 -22.33
CA ALA A 531 1.04 25.48 -22.22
C ALA A 531 -0.47 25.73 -22.40
N ASP A 532 -1.20 24.67 -22.71
CA ASP A 532 -2.65 24.64 -22.91
C ASP A 532 -3.48 25.02 -21.66
N ASP A 533 -2.92 24.93 -20.46
CA ASP A 533 -3.53 25.38 -19.20
C ASP A 533 -3.29 26.86 -18.88
N GLY A 534 -2.66 27.60 -19.79
CA GLY A 534 -2.33 29.01 -19.63
C GLY A 534 -1.00 29.28 -18.90
N TRP A 535 -0.28 28.25 -18.46
CA TRP A 535 1.11 28.42 -18.02
C TRP A 535 1.95 28.99 -19.17
N SER A 536 2.84 29.94 -18.89
CA SER A 536 3.81 30.42 -19.88
C SER A 536 5.11 30.83 -19.23
N CYS A 537 6.19 30.70 -19.97
CA CYS A 537 7.53 31.10 -19.59
C CYS A 537 8.16 31.85 -20.78
N GLU A 538 8.60 33.08 -20.52
CA GLU A 538 9.38 33.84 -21.49
C GLU A 538 10.86 33.76 -21.13
N THR A 539 11.71 33.62 -22.14
CA THR A 539 13.16 33.54 -22.02
C THR A 539 13.78 34.46 -23.05
N VAL A 540 14.80 35.23 -22.66
CA VAL A 540 15.47 36.19 -23.54
C VAL A 540 16.89 35.70 -23.79
N LEU A 541 17.25 35.48 -25.06
CA LEU A 541 18.63 35.21 -25.46
C LEU A 541 19.40 36.55 -25.57
N PRO A 542 20.66 36.65 -25.10
CA PRO A 542 21.50 35.60 -24.49
C PRO A 542 21.43 35.52 -22.95
N ASP A 543 20.54 36.27 -22.28
CA ASP A 543 20.69 36.63 -20.86
C ASP A 543 20.19 35.57 -19.84
N GLU A 544 19.05 34.91 -20.05
CA GLU A 544 18.47 33.97 -19.06
C GLU A 544 18.36 32.53 -19.58
N GLY A 545 18.80 31.55 -18.78
CA GLY A 545 18.58 30.12 -19.07
C GLY A 545 19.41 29.54 -20.22
N VAL A 546 20.38 30.30 -20.74
CA VAL A 546 21.20 29.95 -21.90
C VAL A 546 22.46 29.21 -21.49
N VAL A 547 22.64 28.01 -22.01
CA VAL A 547 23.90 27.28 -21.87
C VAL A 547 24.58 27.25 -23.23
N ASN A 548 25.84 27.67 -23.28
CA ASN A 548 26.67 27.43 -24.46
C ASN A 548 27.13 25.96 -24.40
N VAL A 549 26.56 25.13 -25.27
CA VAL A 549 26.97 23.72 -25.42
C VAL A 549 27.57 23.60 -26.81
N ASN A 550 28.88 23.33 -26.89
CA ASN A 550 29.62 23.19 -28.16
C ASN A 550 29.57 24.41 -29.11
N GLY A 551 29.30 25.62 -28.60
CA GLY A 551 29.18 26.82 -29.43
C GLY A 551 27.75 27.20 -29.83
N GLU A 552 26.75 26.43 -29.42
CA GLU A 552 25.33 26.68 -29.72
C GLU A 552 24.60 27.26 -28.50
N LEU A 553 23.74 28.26 -28.71
CA LEU A 553 22.92 28.83 -27.64
C LEU A 553 21.73 27.92 -27.34
N THR A 554 21.64 27.45 -26.11
CA THR A 554 20.67 26.44 -25.71
C THR A 554 19.72 26.97 -24.64
N ILE A 555 18.40 26.98 -24.90
CA ILE A 555 17.36 27.31 -23.91
C ILE A 555 16.96 26.05 -23.17
N ARG A 556 17.08 26.06 -21.83
CA ARG A 556 16.73 24.91 -21.00
C ARG A 556 15.52 25.19 -20.10
N TYR A 557 14.47 24.37 -20.25
CA TYR A 557 13.33 24.31 -19.35
C TYR A 557 13.50 23.08 -18.43
N PRO A 558 13.74 23.24 -17.12
CA PRO A 558 14.14 22.11 -16.28
C PRO A 558 12.99 21.16 -15.90
N GLU A 559 11.75 21.66 -15.83
CA GLU A 559 10.60 20.93 -15.28
C GLU A 559 9.31 21.22 -16.07
N LEU A 560 9.23 20.73 -17.31
CA LEU A 560 7.98 20.77 -18.08
C LEU A 560 7.11 19.58 -17.72
N SER A 561 5.83 19.81 -17.46
CA SER A 561 4.83 18.76 -17.26
C SER A 561 4.64 17.94 -18.54
N THR A 562 4.73 16.61 -18.45
CA THR A 562 4.53 15.72 -19.59
C THR A 562 3.07 15.69 -20.06
N ALA A 563 2.14 16.03 -19.17
CA ALA A 563 0.70 15.98 -19.42
C ALA A 563 0.17 17.17 -20.21
N ARG A 564 0.99 18.21 -20.42
CA ARG A 564 0.59 19.46 -21.09
C ARG A 564 0.94 19.45 -22.58
N ARG A 565 0.22 20.26 -23.34
CA ARG A 565 0.55 20.60 -24.73
C ARG A 565 1.23 21.96 -24.76
N TYR A 566 2.25 22.10 -25.58
CA TYR A 566 3.15 23.25 -25.60
C TYR A 566 3.19 23.93 -26.96
N THR A 567 3.21 25.25 -26.94
CA THR A 567 3.43 26.12 -28.09
C THR A 567 4.63 27.00 -27.80
N LEU A 568 5.58 27.03 -28.72
CA LEU A 568 6.76 27.88 -28.66
C LEU A 568 6.70 28.91 -29.77
N VAL A 569 6.77 30.18 -29.39
CA VAL A 569 6.87 31.30 -30.31
C VAL A 569 8.17 32.07 -30.07
N VAL A 570 8.79 32.55 -31.14
CA VAL A 570 9.84 33.56 -31.11
C VAL A 570 9.20 34.93 -31.33
N ILE A 571 9.60 35.91 -30.54
CA ILE A 571 9.09 37.28 -30.53
C ILE A 571 10.25 38.19 -30.96
N ALA A 572 10.12 38.79 -32.14
CA ALA A 572 11.11 39.71 -32.68
C ALA A 572 11.08 41.07 -31.96
N GLU A 573 12.09 41.92 -32.20
CA GLU A 573 12.17 43.26 -31.58
C GLU A 573 10.96 44.16 -31.88
N ASP A 574 10.35 44.01 -33.05
CA ASP A 574 9.16 44.78 -33.43
C ASP A 574 7.86 44.26 -32.77
N GLY A 575 7.97 43.21 -31.97
CA GLY A 575 6.87 42.54 -31.29
C GLY A 575 6.12 41.53 -32.16
N SER A 576 6.57 41.27 -33.39
CA SER A 576 5.99 40.20 -34.22
C SER A 576 6.32 38.83 -33.61
N GLU A 577 5.33 37.95 -33.62
CA GLU A 577 5.47 36.58 -33.10
C GLU A 577 5.52 35.60 -34.27
N SER A 578 6.49 34.70 -34.27
CA SER A 578 6.60 33.59 -35.21
C SER A 578 6.56 32.27 -34.45
N GLU A 579 5.67 31.38 -34.85
CA GLU A 579 5.52 30.07 -34.24
C GLU A 579 6.63 29.12 -34.71
N ILE A 580 7.34 28.51 -33.75
CA ILE A 580 8.33 27.47 -34.03
C ILE A 580 7.63 26.10 -34.05
N PHE A 581 6.78 25.87 -33.04
CA PHE A 581 5.85 24.75 -33.02
C PHE A 581 4.62 25.12 -32.18
N ALA A 582 3.50 24.47 -32.48
CA ALA A 582 2.29 24.58 -31.68
C ALA A 582 1.73 23.22 -31.29
N ASP A 583 1.09 23.22 -30.13
CA ASP A 583 0.21 22.14 -29.69
C ASP A 583 0.91 20.77 -29.61
N LEU A 584 2.20 20.76 -29.27
CA LEU A 584 2.99 19.53 -29.13
C LEU A 584 3.01 19.05 -27.68
N ARG A 585 2.81 17.75 -27.47
CA ARG A 585 3.05 17.13 -26.16
C ARG A 585 4.55 17.04 -25.88
N TYR A 586 4.91 16.97 -24.60
CA TYR A 586 6.32 16.90 -24.18
C TYR A 586 7.13 15.81 -24.91
N GLY A 587 6.59 14.60 -25.08
CA GLY A 587 7.27 13.50 -25.81
C GLY A 587 7.49 13.77 -27.31
N GLN A 588 6.76 14.70 -27.90
CA GLN A 588 6.91 15.11 -29.31
C GLN A 588 7.95 16.23 -29.47
N LEU A 589 8.22 17.00 -28.42
CA LEU A 589 9.13 18.15 -28.48
C LEU A 589 10.55 17.77 -28.91
N HIS A 590 11.05 16.63 -28.45
CA HIS A 590 12.42 16.17 -28.77
C HIS A 590 12.61 15.74 -30.23
N ARG A 591 11.56 15.25 -30.90
CA ARG A 591 11.64 14.84 -32.31
C ARG A 591 11.57 16.04 -33.25
N SER A 592 10.72 17.02 -32.93
CA SER A 592 10.59 18.24 -33.74
C SER A 592 11.86 19.09 -33.73
N ALA A 593 12.60 19.11 -32.61
CA ALA A 593 13.87 19.83 -32.52
C ALA A 593 15.01 19.20 -33.33
N SER A 594 14.88 17.92 -33.73
CA SER A 594 15.93 17.16 -34.42
C SER A 594 15.72 17.04 -35.93
N ALA A 595 14.58 17.50 -36.46
CA ALA A 595 14.31 17.49 -37.88
C ALA A 595 14.98 18.69 -38.56
N PRO A 596 16.01 18.51 -39.41
CA PRO A 596 16.56 19.64 -40.16
C PRO A 596 15.46 20.19 -41.07
N ASN A 597 15.22 21.51 -41.00
CA ASN A 597 14.34 22.23 -41.93
C ASN A 597 14.72 21.85 -43.37
N SER A 598 13.85 21.10 -44.04
CA SER A 598 13.96 20.69 -45.44
C SER A 598 13.64 21.82 -46.41
#